data_AF-A0A2D5EV27-F1
#
_entry.id   AF-A0A2D5EV27-F1
#
_cell.length_a   1.000
_cell.length_b   1.000
_cell.length_c   1.000
_cell.angle_alpha   90.00
_cell.angle_beta   90.00
_cell.angle_gamma   90.00
#
_symmetry.space_group_name_H-M   'P 1'
#
loop_
_entity.id
_entity.type
_entity.pdbx_description
1 polymer ?
#
loop_
_entity_poly.entity_id
_entity_poly.type
_entity_poly.pdbx_seq_one_letter_code
_entity_poly.pdbx_strand_id
1 'polypeptide(L)'
;MEPERQVEIQLGHLCNNRCLFCVSGQRTAMGEARPMAAAPILERLDAAYAAGHRKLTLLGGEPTLQPAFLEVVQHAVDLGFEEIVVFTNGVRTARAELVDAVLATGGRFTWRISIQGATEEAHCRTTGKPRSFQRILRTLAHLRERDQRVTVNMCVVGSNVASVPRFPELVERWGVEQLHLDLMRPLDAGERSEAELRAMMPPYSEMAPAFEAMIEGFRALEARRGRPFDVNIGNLPYCVAPRLIPWTHHDGEHTETIAIDGDDRLSQPWNKYLVKRRDKLKPERCRRCLMHDRCSGVFETYARFHGTDELVPIDAARLAAVDPERRLLTRHLRPLARRLRGLGAVTRERGEARLEVRFDGAAFALDRAREGAAARYAHFGVHVLEGRGAPLAEAARQLADALEAEGLQPEVPLSEAIAGAPRTVAARLERLARRAPFVGLAWRSTRLEGDRAELALEADDGGRATLWLGEREGRARGGYEVDGEPTPGLVAGLRALLAVLRPRRPRAGAPAE
;
A
#
# COMPACT_ATOMS: atom_id res chain seq x y z
N MET A 1 -10.11 5.06 -12.35
CA MET A 1 -8.69 5.35 -12.05
C MET A 1 -8.71 6.67 -11.29
N GLU A 2 -8.08 6.78 -10.13
CA GLU A 2 -7.90 8.08 -9.45
C GLU A 2 -7.07 8.99 -10.37
N PRO A 3 -7.43 10.27 -10.57
CA PRO A 3 -6.72 11.14 -11.50
C PRO A 3 -5.30 11.45 -11.01
N GLU A 4 -4.37 11.64 -11.95
CA GLU A 4 -2.94 11.88 -11.64
C GLU A 4 -2.68 13.18 -10.87
N ARG A 5 -3.62 14.14 -10.89
CA ARG A 5 -3.52 15.43 -10.21
C ARG A 5 -4.84 15.83 -9.57
N GLN A 6 -4.79 16.16 -8.28
CA GLN A 6 -5.93 16.62 -7.50
C GLN A 6 -5.59 17.82 -6.63
N VAL A 7 -6.59 18.64 -6.33
CA VAL A 7 -6.46 19.86 -5.53
C VAL A 7 -7.47 19.87 -4.39
N GLU A 8 -7.04 20.36 -3.23
CA GLU A 8 -7.85 20.59 -2.03
C GLU A 8 -7.89 22.11 -1.76
N ILE A 9 -9.08 22.70 -1.67
CA ILE A 9 -9.26 24.12 -1.36
C ILE A 9 -10.08 24.28 -0.08
N GLN A 10 -9.50 24.96 0.90
CA GLN A 10 -10.19 25.38 2.12
C GLN A 10 -10.94 26.68 1.88
N LEU A 11 -12.26 26.65 2.05
CA LEU A 11 -13.14 27.80 1.76
C LEU A 11 -13.28 28.78 2.94
N GLY A 12 -12.53 28.61 4.02
CA GLY A 12 -12.55 29.48 5.21
C GLY A 12 -12.36 28.74 6.52
N HIS A 13 -12.60 29.41 7.65
CA HIS A 13 -12.56 28.82 8.99
C HIS A 13 -13.93 28.71 9.68
N LEU A 14 -14.99 29.31 9.11
CA LEU A 14 -16.34 29.26 9.70
C LEU A 14 -16.81 27.82 9.89
N CYS A 15 -17.10 27.45 11.14
CA CYS A 15 -17.56 26.11 11.48
C CYS A 15 -18.66 26.13 12.54
N ASN A 16 -19.64 25.24 12.42
CA ASN A 16 -20.73 25.06 13.39
C ASN A 16 -20.43 24.01 14.48
N ASN A 17 -19.27 23.33 14.38
CA ASN A 17 -18.69 22.45 15.39
C ASN A 17 -17.54 23.14 16.16
N ARG A 18 -17.15 22.56 17.30
CA ARG A 18 -16.09 23.02 18.20
C ARG A 18 -15.15 21.87 18.54
N CYS A 19 -14.63 21.22 17.50
CA CYS A 19 -13.82 20.02 17.65
C CYS A 19 -12.56 20.30 18.48
N LEU A 20 -12.26 19.43 19.45
CA LEU A 20 -11.12 19.58 20.37
C LEU A 20 -9.79 19.76 19.59
N PHE A 21 -9.64 19.02 18.50
CA PHE A 21 -8.42 18.93 17.69
C PHE A 21 -8.34 19.90 16.50
N CYS A 22 -9.23 20.91 16.39
CA CYS A 22 -9.34 21.71 15.18
C CYS A 22 -9.25 23.23 15.43
N VAL A 23 -8.36 23.89 14.69
CA VAL A 23 -8.22 25.36 14.69
C VAL A 23 -9.48 26.09 14.21
N SER A 24 -10.19 25.59 13.19
CA SER A 24 -11.36 26.28 12.61
C SER A 24 -12.52 26.40 13.60
N GLY A 25 -12.76 25.35 14.39
CA GLY A 25 -13.76 25.39 15.46
C GLY A 25 -13.42 26.43 16.53
N GLN A 26 -12.14 26.53 16.89
CA GLN A 26 -11.64 27.51 17.86
C GLN A 26 -11.74 28.95 17.31
N ARG A 27 -11.20 29.24 16.12
CA ARG A 27 -11.31 30.58 15.49
C ARG A 27 -12.76 31.04 15.38
N THR A 28 -13.69 30.13 15.08
CA THR A 28 -15.12 30.48 15.09
C THR A 28 -15.66 30.76 16.51
N ALA A 29 -15.21 30.03 17.54
CA ALA A 29 -15.59 30.29 18.92
C ALA A 29 -15.08 31.65 19.43
N MET A 30 -13.90 32.06 18.98
CA MET A 30 -13.25 33.32 19.35
C MET A 30 -13.78 34.51 18.52
N GLY A 31 -14.67 34.27 17.55
CA GLY A 31 -15.25 35.32 16.70
C GLY A 31 -14.30 35.83 15.60
N GLU A 32 -13.23 35.09 15.33
CA GLU A 32 -12.17 35.44 14.38
C GLU A 32 -12.45 34.92 12.96
N ALA A 33 -13.23 33.86 12.83
CA ALA A 33 -13.54 33.28 11.52
C ALA A 33 -14.53 34.17 10.75
N ARG A 34 -14.15 34.60 9.54
CA ARG A 34 -14.98 35.40 8.63
C ARG A 34 -15.36 34.65 7.36
N PRO A 35 -16.48 35.02 6.69
CA PRO A 35 -16.77 34.57 5.34
C PRO A 35 -15.71 35.03 4.35
N MET A 36 -15.41 34.19 3.36
CA MET A 36 -14.52 34.54 2.25
C MET A 36 -15.31 35.17 1.11
N ALA A 37 -14.70 36.12 0.39
CA ALA A 37 -15.21 36.58 -0.89
C ALA A 37 -15.12 35.46 -1.95
N ALA A 38 -16.09 35.39 -2.86
CA ALA A 38 -16.14 34.37 -3.91
C ALA A 38 -14.98 34.50 -4.91
N ALA A 39 -14.74 35.72 -5.42
CA ALA A 39 -13.82 35.95 -6.54
C ALA A 39 -12.42 35.32 -6.37
N PRO A 40 -11.71 35.47 -5.24
CA PRO A 40 -10.41 34.82 -5.05
C PRO A 40 -10.48 33.29 -5.07
N ILE A 41 -11.60 32.70 -4.63
CA ILE A 41 -11.79 31.24 -4.66
C ILE A 41 -11.97 30.79 -6.12
N LEU A 42 -12.78 31.50 -6.89
CA LEU A 42 -13.02 31.19 -8.31
C LEU A 42 -11.73 31.29 -9.13
N GLU A 43 -10.93 32.34 -8.92
CA GLU A 43 -9.60 32.49 -9.57
C GLU A 43 -8.66 31.31 -9.28
N ARG A 44 -8.70 30.76 -8.06
CA ARG A 44 -7.92 29.57 -7.71
C ARG A 44 -8.45 28.30 -8.36
N LEU A 45 -9.77 28.19 -8.56
CA LEU A 45 -10.35 27.07 -9.32
C LEU A 45 -9.91 27.11 -10.78
N ASP A 46 -9.96 28.28 -11.42
CA ASP A 46 -9.51 28.46 -12.80
C ASP A 46 -8.04 28.07 -12.96
N ALA A 47 -7.18 28.57 -12.05
CA ALA A 47 -5.76 28.25 -12.06
C ALA A 47 -5.49 26.75 -11.84
N ALA A 48 -6.18 26.10 -10.90
CA ALA A 48 -6.01 24.67 -10.65
C ALA A 48 -6.48 23.83 -11.84
N TYR A 49 -7.61 24.19 -12.45
CA TYR A 49 -8.09 23.48 -13.65
C TYR A 49 -7.12 23.61 -14.82
N ALA A 50 -6.58 24.83 -15.04
CA ALA A 50 -5.57 25.10 -16.05
C ALA A 50 -4.25 24.35 -15.80
N ALA A 51 -3.89 24.10 -14.55
CA ALA A 51 -2.73 23.29 -14.15
C ALA A 51 -2.94 21.76 -14.32
N GLY A 52 -4.11 21.34 -14.81
CA GLY A 52 -4.43 19.95 -15.14
C GLY A 52 -5.08 19.18 -13.99
N HIS A 53 -5.49 19.83 -12.90
CA HIS A 53 -6.27 19.16 -11.86
C HIS A 53 -7.66 18.82 -12.39
N ARG A 54 -8.12 17.59 -12.12
CA ARG A 54 -9.44 17.10 -12.53
C ARG A 54 -10.32 16.62 -11.38
N LYS A 55 -9.71 16.43 -10.20
CA LYS A 55 -10.41 16.19 -8.94
C LYS A 55 -10.22 17.35 -7.98
N LEU A 56 -11.32 17.87 -7.47
CA LEU A 56 -11.37 18.97 -6.52
C LEU A 56 -11.94 18.48 -5.20
N THR A 57 -11.32 18.84 -4.09
CA THR A 57 -11.92 18.69 -2.76
C THR A 57 -12.19 20.05 -2.16
N LEU A 58 -13.46 20.31 -1.85
CA LEU A 58 -13.90 21.50 -1.13
C LEU A 58 -13.98 21.15 0.37
N LEU A 59 -13.17 21.85 1.17
CA LEU A 59 -13.10 21.68 2.62
C LEU A 59 -13.06 23.05 3.31
N GLY A 60 -12.72 23.07 4.60
CA GLY A 60 -12.39 24.31 5.30
C GLY A 60 -13.51 24.86 6.15
N GLY A 61 -13.19 25.09 7.43
CA GLY A 61 -14.20 25.18 8.47
C GLY A 61 -15.23 24.07 8.24
N GLU A 62 -16.48 24.48 8.08
CA GLU A 62 -17.51 23.72 7.39
C GLU A 62 -17.81 24.44 6.05
N PRO A 63 -17.47 23.85 4.88
CA PRO A 63 -17.55 24.56 3.60
C PRO A 63 -18.97 25.00 3.28
N THR A 64 -19.98 24.21 3.72
CA THR A 64 -21.38 24.54 3.49
C THR A 64 -21.84 25.80 4.24
N LEU A 65 -21.07 26.35 5.17
CA LEU A 65 -21.37 27.64 5.82
C LEU A 65 -20.91 28.85 5.02
N GLN A 66 -20.09 28.65 3.99
CA GLN A 66 -19.61 29.76 3.18
C GLN A 66 -20.76 30.30 2.31
N PRO A 67 -21.00 31.62 2.30
CA PRO A 67 -22.05 32.22 1.46
C PRO A 67 -21.89 31.87 -0.02
N ALA A 68 -20.65 31.83 -0.51
CA ALA A 68 -20.31 31.50 -1.88
C ALA A 68 -20.30 29.99 -2.18
N PHE A 69 -20.68 29.11 -1.25
CA PHE A 69 -20.51 27.66 -1.42
C PHE A 69 -21.15 27.11 -2.70
N LEU A 70 -22.42 27.45 -2.97
CA LEU A 70 -23.10 26.95 -4.18
C LEU A 70 -22.54 27.57 -5.47
N GLU A 71 -22.12 28.83 -5.42
CA GLU A 71 -21.45 29.50 -6.56
C GLU A 71 -20.13 28.81 -6.89
N VAL A 72 -19.32 28.50 -5.88
CA VAL A 72 -18.06 27.76 -6.01
C VAL A 72 -18.28 26.36 -6.57
N VAL A 73 -19.31 25.66 -6.10
CA VAL A 73 -19.68 24.34 -6.63
C VAL A 73 -20.09 24.43 -8.10
N GLN A 74 -20.99 25.36 -8.45
CA GLN A 74 -21.46 25.54 -9.83
C GLN A 74 -20.28 25.87 -10.75
N HIS A 75 -19.41 26.81 -10.36
CA HIS A 75 -18.23 27.19 -11.13
C HIS A 75 -17.29 26.01 -11.37
N ALA A 76 -17.06 25.17 -10.35
CA ALA A 76 -16.24 23.97 -10.52
C ALA A 76 -16.87 22.95 -11.49
N VAL A 77 -18.20 22.83 -11.51
CA VAL A 77 -18.90 21.99 -12.49
C VAL A 77 -18.76 22.58 -13.90
N ASP A 78 -18.95 23.88 -14.06
CA ASP A 78 -18.86 24.58 -15.36
C ASP A 78 -17.45 24.51 -15.95
N LEU A 79 -16.40 24.54 -15.11
CA LEU A 79 -15.01 24.29 -15.52
C LEU A 79 -14.78 22.86 -16.02
N GLY A 80 -15.61 21.89 -15.59
CA GLY A 80 -15.49 20.49 -16.00
C GLY A 80 -14.58 19.66 -15.10
N PHE A 81 -14.52 19.93 -13.79
CA PHE A 81 -13.94 18.99 -12.84
C PHE A 81 -14.67 17.63 -12.91
N GLU A 82 -13.92 16.53 -13.05
CA GLU A 82 -14.47 15.19 -13.23
C GLU A 82 -15.04 14.59 -11.94
N GLU A 83 -14.54 15.03 -10.79
CA GLU A 83 -15.02 14.65 -9.46
C GLU A 83 -14.86 15.82 -8.49
N ILE A 84 -15.94 16.17 -7.79
CA ILE A 84 -15.94 17.15 -6.70
C ILE A 84 -16.23 16.44 -5.38
N VAL A 85 -15.27 16.50 -4.46
CA VAL A 85 -15.42 15.98 -3.10
C VAL A 85 -15.93 17.09 -2.19
N VAL A 86 -17.15 16.94 -1.65
CA VAL A 86 -17.68 17.83 -0.61
C VAL A 86 -17.29 17.26 0.74
N PHE A 87 -16.30 17.88 1.38
CA PHE A 87 -15.80 17.45 2.69
C PHE A 87 -16.52 18.24 3.80
N THR A 88 -17.54 17.63 4.40
CA THR A 88 -18.45 18.27 5.35
C THR A 88 -18.55 17.49 6.68
N ASN A 89 -18.86 18.20 7.75
CA ASN A 89 -19.24 17.62 9.04
C ASN A 89 -20.67 17.09 9.09
N GLY A 90 -21.45 17.25 8.01
CA GLY A 90 -22.76 16.63 7.86
C GLY A 90 -23.89 17.31 8.63
N VAL A 91 -23.65 18.45 9.30
CA VAL A 91 -24.68 19.12 10.12
C VAL A 91 -25.68 19.88 9.23
N ARG A 92 -25.22 20.58 8.20
CA ARG A 92 -26.09 21.36 7.31
C ARG A 92 -26.79 20.51 6.26
N THR A 93 -26.11 19.47 5.77
CA THR A 93 -26.63 18.49 4.80
C THR A 93 -27.67 17.54 5.40
N ALA A 94 -27.94 17.67 6.71
CA ALA A 94 -29.09 17.05 7.36
C ALA A 94 -30.42 17.70 6.93
N ARG A 95 -30.34 18.78 6.14
CA ARG A 95 -31.43 19.39 5.37
C ARG A 95 -31.28 18.93 3.93
N ALA A 96 -32.28 18.19 3.45
CA ALA A 96 -32.25 17.60 2.10
C ALA A 96 -32.08 18.67 1.01
N GLU A 97 -32.64 19.87 1.21
CA GLU A 97 -32.64 20.96 0.24
C GLU A 97 -31.23 21.41 -0.14
N LEU A 98 -30.28 21.35 0.80
CA LEU A 98 -28.88 21.69 0.50
C LEU A 98 -28.22 20.61 -0.34
N VAL A 99 -28.52 19.33 -0.09
CA VAL A 99 -28.02 18.22 -0.90
C VAL A 99 -28.59 18.35 -2.31
N ASP A 100 -29.90 18.58 -2.42
CA ASP A 100 -30.60 18.77 -3.70
C ASP A 100 -30.03 19.95 -4.49
N ALA A 101 -29.76 21.08 -3.84
CA ALA A 101 -29.14 22.24 -4.49
C ALA A 101 -27.74 21.94 -5.03
N VAL A 102 -26.92 21.15 -4.32
CA VAL A 102 -25.60 20.72 -4.81
C VAL A 102 -25.76 19.79 -6.01
N LEU A 103 -26.64 18.79 -5.93
CA LEU A 103 -26.84 17.84 -7.04
C LEU A 103 -27.45 18.49 -8.29
N ALA A 104 -28.30 19.49 -8.11
CA ALA A 104 -28.91 20.23 -9.21
C ALA A 104 -27.91 20.98 -10.10
N THR A 105 -26.68 21.20 -9.63
CA THR A 105 -25.59 21.76 -10.46
C THR A 105 -25.14 20.82 -11.58
N GLY A 106 -25.51 19.53 -11.52
CA GLY A 106 -25.19 18.53 -12.55
C GLY A 106 -23.80 17.91 -12.42
N GLY A 107 -23.05 18.23 -11.35
CA GLY A 107 -21.72 17.68 -11.10
C GLY A 107 -21.70 16.22 -10.62
N ARG A 108 -20.52 15.61 -10.68
CA ARG A 108 -20.25 14.31 -10.06
C ARG A 108 -19.64 14.50 -8.68
N PHE A 109 -20.35 14.02 -7.65
CA PHE A 109 -19.98 14.29 -6.27
C PHE A 109 -19.56 13.03 -5.49
N THR A 110 -18.54 13.20 -4.65
CA THR A 110 -18.24 12.30 -3.54
C THR A 110 -18.43 13.06 -2.23
N TRP A 111 -19.22 12.52 -1.31
CA TRP A 111 -19.47 13.15 -0.02
C TRP A 111 -18.53 12.56 1.02
N ARG A 112 -17.58 13.37 1.50
CA ARG A 112 -16.68 12.97 2.59
C ARG A 112 -17.23 13.50 3.91
N ILE A 113 -17.82 12.61 4.69
CA ILE A 113 -18.50 12.95 5.96
C ILE A 113 -17.53 12.77 7.13
N SER A 114 -17.31 13.85 7.88
CA SER A 114 -16.48 13.83 9.09
C SER A 114 -17.25 13.27 10.29
N ILE A 115 -16.97 12.00 10.63
CA ILE A 115 -17.55 11.31 11.79
C ILE A 115 -16.47 11.11 12.85
N GLN A 116 -16.45 11.98 13.86
CA GLN A 116 -15.40 12.05 14.88
C GLN A 116 -15.54 11.04 16.04
N GLY A 117 -16.05 9.86 15.73
CA GLY A 117 -16.31 8.76 16.66
C GLY A 117 -17.47 7.90 16.16
N ALA A 118 -17.33 6.58 16.23
CA ALA A 118 -18.34 5.65 15.71
C ALA A 118 -19.60 5.53 16.59
N THR A 119 -19.63 6.23 17.74
CA THR A 119 -20.79 6.34 18.63
C THR A 119 -21.20 7.81 18.79
N GLU A 120 -22.47 8.05 19.12
CA GLU A 120 -22.97 9.41 19.35
C GLU A 120 -22.21 10.12 20.48
N GLU A 121 -21.93 9.42 21.57
CA GLU A 121 -21.17 9.94 22.70
C GLU A 121 -19.76 10.39 22.27
N ALA A 122 -18.99 9.49 21.63
CA ALA A 122 -17.62 9.79 21.21
C ALA A 122 -17.57 10.95 20.21
N HIS A 123 -18.49 10.95 19.24
CA HIS A 123 -18.60 12.02 18.25
C HIS A 123 -18.93 13.35 18.91
N CYS A 124 -20.04 13.43 19.67
CA CYS A 124 -20.51 14.71 20.22
C CYS A 124 -19.54 15.27 21.27
N ARG A 125 -18.91 14.42 22.07
CA ARG A 125 -17.85 14.81 23.01
C ARG A 125 -16.68 15.43 22.27
N THR A 126 -16.25 14.81 21.18
CA THR A 126 -15.08 15.26 20.43
C THR A 126 -15.36 16.52 19.59
N THR A 127 -16.57 16.66 19.04
CA THR A 127 -16.95 17.84 18.24
C THR A 127 -17.43 19.02 19.07
N GLY A 128 -17.66 18.85 20.38
CA GLY A 128 -18.28 19.85 21.24
C GLY A 128 -19.68 20.25 20.75
N LYS A 129 -20.39 19.36 20.03
CA LYS A 129 -21.68 19.67 19.40
C LYS A 129 -22.75 18.63 19.72
N PRO A 130 -23.68 18.95 20.64
CA PRO A 130 -24.80 18.06 20.94
C PRO A 130 -25.64 17.73 19.70
N ARG A 131 -26.06 16.45 19.61
CA ARG A 131 -26.92 15.91 18.55
C ARG A 131 -26.33 16.01 17.14
N SER A 132 -25.03 16.30 16.97
CA SER A 132 -24.43 16.35 15.62
C SER A 132 -24.37 14.97 14.97
N PHE A 133 -24.18 13.91 15.75
CA PHE A 133 -24.21 12.54 15.23
C PHE A 133 -25.58 12.20 14.59
N GLN A 134 -26.69 12.54 15.25
CA GLN A 134 -28.04 12.33 14.71
C GLN A 134 -28.27 13.11 13.40
N ARG A 135 -27.67 14.30 13.26
CA ARG A 135 -27.71 15.08 12.01
C ARG A 135 -26.91 14.39 10.91
N ILE A 136 -25.75 13.83 11.23
CA ILE A 136 -24.96 13.01 10.29
C ILE A 136 -25.76 11.81 9.82
N LEU A 137 -26.45 11.09 10.70
CA LEU A 137 -27.28 9.95 10.30
C LEU A 137 -28.38 10.37 9.31
N ARG A 138 -29.00 11.54 9.50
CA ARG A 138 -29.95 12.10 8.52
C ARG A 138 -29.28 12.46 7.19
N THR A 139 -28.10 13.07 7.23
CA THR A 139 -27.29 13.30 6.01
C THR A 139 -27.04 12.00 5.26
N LEU A 140 -26.57 10.95 5.94
CA LEU A 140 -26.29 9.65 5.33
C LEU A 140 -27.56 9.02 4.71
N ALA A 141 -28.72 9.20 5.35
CA ALA A 141 -30.00 8.78 4.78
C ALA A 141 -30.30 9.52 3.47
N HIS A 142 -30.22 10.86 3.46
CA HIS A 142 -30.48 11.67 2.27
C HIS A 142 -29.53 11.34 1.11
N LEU A 143 -28.24 11.13 1.40
CA LEU A 143 -27.24 10.77 0.40
C LEU A 143 -27.50 9.39 -0.19
N ARG A 144 -27.87 8.42 0.66
CA ARG A 144 -28.21 7.07 0.21
C ARG A 144 -29.49 7.03 -0.64
N GLU A 145 -30.50 7.82 -0.28
CA GLU A 145 -31.75 7.97 -1.08
C GLU A 145 -31.50 8.56 -2.47
N ARG A 146 -30.35 9.19 -2.69
CA ARG A 146 -29.93 9.85 -3.94
C ARG A 146 -28.79 9.10 -4.64
N ASP A 147 -28.52 7.87 -4.24
CA ASP A 147 -27.44 7.02 -4.76
C ASP A 147 -26.07 7.72 -4.80
N GLN A 148 -25.79 8.55 -3.80
CA GLN A 148 -24.54 9.31 -3.73
C GLN A 148 -23.41 8.49 -3.12
N ARG A 149 -22.20 8.67 -3.67
CA ARG A 149 -20.98 8.07 -3.15
C ARG A 149 -20.59 8.72 -1.82
N VAL A 150 -20.39 7.91 -0.78
CA VAL A 150 -20.03 8.38 0.56
C VAL A 150 -18.70 7.78 1.02
N THR A 151 -17.82 8.65 1.53
CA THR A 151 -16.62 8.28 2.27
C THR A 151 -16.68 8.91 3.66
N VAL A 152 -16.02 8.30 4.64
CA VAL A 152 -15.98 8.81 6.02
C VAL A 152 -14.56 9.11 6.41
N ASN A 153 -14.36 10.20 7.15
CA ASN A 153 -13.09 10.46 7.82
C ASN A 153 -13.26 10.68 9.33
N MET A 154 -12.17 10.47 10.05
CA MET A 154 -12.05 10.74 11.47
C MET A 154 -10.63 11.22 11.81
N CYS A 155 -10.53 12.23 12.67
CA CYS A 155 -9.27 12.53 13.37
C CYS A 155 -9.29 11.77 14.69
N VAL A 156 -8.33 10.88 14.89
CA VAL A 156 -8.26 10.05 16.09
C VAL A 156 -7.57 10.81 17.20
N VAL A 157 -8.24 10.88 18.35
CA VAL A 157 -7.78 11.51 19.59
C VAL A 157 -8.23 10.69 20.80
N GLY A 158 -7.70 10.99 21.98
CA GLY A 158 -8.05 10.28 23.22
C GLY A 158 -9.56 10.20 23.49
N SER A 159 -10.33 11.25 23.17
CA SER A 159 -11.76 11.28 23.42
C SER A 159 -12.61 10.38 22.50
N ASN A 160 -12.04 9.82 21.42
CA ASN A 160 -12.80 9.02 20.45
C ASN A 160 -12.18 7.69 20.04
N VAL A 161 -10.91 7.44 20.37
CA VAL A 161 -10.21 6.21 19.96
C VAL A 161 -10.91 4.93 20.42
N ALA A 162 -11.52 4.92 21.61
CA ALA A 162 -12.26 3.77 22.12
C ALA A 162 -13.47 3.37 21.26
N SER A 163 -13.98 4.29 20.43
CA SER A 163 -15.08 3.99 19.50
C SER A 163 -14.61 3.38 18.17
N VAL A 164 -13.32 3.44 17.84
CA VAL A 164 -12.77 3.00 16.54
C VAL A 164 -13.17 1.56 16.16
N PRO A 165 -13.19 0.57 17.08
CA PRO A 165 -13.62 -0.79 16.75
C PRO A 165 -15.06 -0.91 16.21
N ARG A 166 -15.91 0.11 16.41
CA ARG A 166 -17.33 0.11 16.00
C ARG A 166 -17.57 0.64 14.58
N PHE A 167 -16.53 1.13 13.89
CA PHE A 167 -16.71 1.62 12.52
C PHE A 167 -17.26 0.59 11.53
N PRO A 168 -16.83 -0.68 11.51
CA PRO A 168 -17.33 -1.66 10.55
C PRO A 168 -18.86 -1.76 10.54
N GLU A 169 -19.48 -1.77 11.72
CA GLU A 169 -20.94 -1.78 11.89
C GLU A 169 -21.59 -0.49 11.38
N LEU A 170 -21.02 0.67 11.75
CA LEU A 170 -21.56 1.97 11.37
C LEU A 170 -21.50 2.19 9.85
N VAL A 171 -20.35 1.94 9.23
CA VAL A 171 -20.12 2.25 7.81
C VAL A 171 -20.89 1.30 6.90
N GLU A 172 -21.02 0.04 7.29
CA GLU A 172 -21.81 -0.94 6.55
C GLU A 172 -23.28 -0.51 6.45
N ARG A 173 -23.88 -0.13 7.59
CA ARG A 173 -25.30 0.26 7.68
C ARG A 173 -25.68 1.34 6.67
N TRP A 174 -24.75 2.23 6.35
CA TRP A 174 -24.97 3.39 5.49
C TRP A 174 -24.36 3.27 4.10
N GLY A 175 -23.81 2.11 3.73
CA GLY A 175 -23.24 1.89 2.39
C GLY A 175 -22.01 2.76 2.09
N VAL A 176 -21.28 3.18 3.13
CA VAL A 176 -20.02 3.94 2.97
C VAL A 176 -19.00 3.07 2.24
N GLU A 177 -18.22 3.68 1.35
CA GLU A 177 -17.25 2.96 0.51
C GLU A 177 -15.81 2.98 1.04
N GLN A 178 -15.47 4.01 1.83
CA GLN A 178 -14.11 4.22 2.33
C GLN A 178 -14.14 4.83 3.74
N LEU A 179 -13.23 4.40 4.60
CA LEU A 179 -12.95 4.99 5.91
C LEU A 179 -11.50 5.48 5.97
N HIS A 180 -11.30 6.76 6.29
CA HIS A 180 -9.98 7.36 6.49
C HIS A 180 -9.84 7.88 7.93
N LEU A 181 -9.00 7.25 8.73
CA LEU A 181 -8.62 7.71 10.06
C LEU A 181 -7.25 8.38 9.97
N ASP A 182 -7.08 9.59 10.50
CA ASP A 182 -5.77 10.22 10.61
C ASP A 182 -5.46 10.51 12.08
N LEU A 183 -4.21 10.35 12.50
CA LEU A 183 -3.79 10.75 13.83
C LEU A 183 -3.67 12.27 13.91
N MET A 184 -4.07 12.83 15.04
CA MET A 184 -4.08 14.28 15.27
C MET A 184 -2.69 14.89 15.07
N ARG A 185 -2.63 15.95 14.27
CA ARG A 185 -1.47 16.82 14.13
C ARG A 185 -1.58 17.98 15.13
N PRO A 186 -0.61 18.15 16.04
CA PRO A 186 -0.63 19.20 17.07
C PRO A 186 -0.86 20.61 16.52
N LEU A 187 -0.15 20.96 15.45
CA LEU A 187 -0.20 22.30 14.85
C LEU A 187 -1.54 22.64 14.19
N ASP A 188 -2.36 21.63 13.87
CA ASP A 188 -3.67 21.84 13.23
C ASP A 188 -4.79 22.03 14.28
N ALA A 189 -4.48 21.84 15.57
CA ALA A 189 -5.46 22.01 16.65
C ALA A 189 -5.70 23.46 17.08
N GLY A 190 -4.88 24.41 16.64
CA GLY A 190 -4.92 25.79 17.14
C GLY A 190 -4.29 25.89 18.53
N GLU A 191 -4.57 26.98 19.24
CA GLU A 191 -3.96 27.24 20.54
C GLU A 191 -4.55 26.34 21.62
N ARG A 192 -3.72 25.51 22.26
CA ARG A 192 -4.12 24.53 23.28
C ARG A 192 -3.09 24.50 24.40
N SER A 193 -3.56 24.26 25.62
CA SER A 193 -2.67 23.95 26.74
C SER A 193 -1.98 22.60 26.53
N GLU A 194 -0.83 22.39 27.18
CA GLU A 194 -0.13 21.11 27.11
C GLU A 194 -1.00 19.95 27.63
N ALA A 195 -1.83 20.19 28.64
CA ALA A 195 -2.74 19.20 29.19
C ALA A 195 -3.79 18.76 28.15
N GLU A 196 -4.38 19.70 27.41
CA GLU A 196 -5.33 19.41 26.34
C GLU A 196 -4.67 18.65 25.19
N LEU A 197 -3.49 19.09 24.75
CA LEU A 197 -2.74 18.39 23.69
C LEU A 197 -2.39 16.96 24.10
N ARG A 198 -1.89 16.78 25.33
CA ARG A 198 -1.55 15.46 25.87
C ARG A 198 -2.77 14.55 25.95
N ALA A 199 -3.93 15.07 26.38
CA ALA A 199 -5.17 14.30 26.43
C ALA A 199 -5.68 13.88 25.03
N MET A 200 -5.43 14.70 24.01
CA MET A 200 -5.78 14.37 22.62
C MET A 200 -4.83 13.34 21.99
N MET A 201 -3.61 13.19 22.51
CA MET A 201 -2.57 12.36 21.92
C MET A 201 -2.15 11.24 22.88
N PRO A 202 -3.00 10.24 23.15
CA PRO A 202 -2.60 9.09 23.96
C PRO A 202 -1.45 8.31 23.28
N PRO A 203 -0.69 7.49 24.03
CA PRO A 203 0.37 6.68 23.45
C PRO A 203 -0.12 5.83 22.27
N TYR A 204 0.68 5.73 21.20
CA TYR A 204 0.32 4.95 20.01
C TYR A 204 0.07 3.48 20.37
N SER A 205 0.85 2.93 21.31
CA SER A 205 0.67 1.56 21.81
C SER A 205 -0.67 1.35 22.53
N GLU A 206 -1.22 2.38 23.18
CA GLU A 206 -2.56 2.32 23.78
C GLU A 206 -3.68 2.40 22.74
N MET A 207 -3.43 3.11 21.63
CA MET A 207 -4.40 3.22 20.53
C MET A 207 -4.40 1.99 19.61
N ALA A 208 -3.25 1.33 19.43
CA ALA A 208 -3.08 0.24 18.47
C ALA A 208 -4.12 -0.88 18.58
N PRO A 209 -4.49 -1.39 19.77
CA PRO A 209 -5.52 -2.43 19.90
C PRO A 209 -6.89 -2.03 19.32
N ALA A 210 -7.26 -0.75 19.42
CA ALA A 210 -8.52 -0.26 18.87
C ALA A 210 -8.54 -0.33 17.33
N PHE A 211 -7.42 -0.01 16.68
CA PHE A 211 -7.29 -0.14 15.23
C PHE A 211 -7.20 -1.61 14.79
N GLU A 212 -6.51 -2.47 15.55
CA GLU A 212 -6.45 -3.91 15.28
C GLU A 212 -7.84 -4.54 15.32
N ALA A 213 -8.61 -4.27 16.38
CA ALA A 213 -10.00 -4.73 16.50
C ALA A 213 -10.90 -4.19 15.37
N MET A 214 -10.68 -2.95 14.94
CA MET A 214 -11.40 -2.37 13.80
C MET A 214 -11.10 -3.13 12.50
N ILE A 215 -9.83 -3.41 12.21
CA ILE A 215 -9.44 -4.16 11.00
C ILE A 215 -9.95 -5.60 11.07
N GLU A 216 -9.97 -6.24 12.23
CA GLU A 216 -10.61 -7.56 12.41
C GLU A 216 -12.11 -7.50 12.08
N GLY A 217 -12.81 -6.47 12.55
CA GLY A 217 -14.22 -6.25 12.20
C GLY A 217 -14.43 -6.02 10.70
N PHE A 218 -13.52 -5.29 10.03
CA PHE A 218 -13.57 -5.15 8.58
C PHE A 218 -13.29 -6.47 7.85
N ARG A 219 -12.34 -7.28 8.29
CA ARG A 219 -12.11 -8.61 7.69
C ARG A 219 -13.34 -9.51 7.80
N ALA A 220 -14.03 -9.48 8.94
CA ALA A 220 -15.30 -10.20 9.11
C ALA A 220 -16.40 -9.67 8.17
N LEU A 221 -16.46 -8.35 7.98
CA LEU A 221 -17.35 -7.71 7.02
C LEU A 221 -17.05 -8.13 5.57
N GLU A 222 -15.77 -8.14 5.18
CA GLU A 222 -15.31 -8.55 3.85
C GLU A 222 -15.65 -10.01 3.56
N ALA A 223 -15.41 -10.91 4.53
CA ALA A 223 -15.76 -12.32 4.42
C ALA A 223 -17.26 -12.54 4.16
N ARG A 224 -18.12 -11.72 4.78
CA ARG A 224 -19.58 -11.77 4.56
C ARG A 224 -20.02 -11.15 3.24
N ARG A 225 -19.38 -10.05 2.80
CA ARG A 225 -19.76 -9.32 1.58
C ARG A 225 -19.11 -9.87 0.30
N GLY A 226 -18.06 -10.67 0.42
CA GLY A 226 -17.29 -11.19 -0.71
C GLY A 226 -16.46 -10.12 -1.44
N ARG A 227 -16.26 -8.94 -0.85
CA ARG A 227 -15.46 -7.85 -1.42
C ARG A 227 -14.72 -7.05 -0.35
N PRO A 228 -13.52 -6.51 -0.64
CA PRO A 228 -12.74 -5.73 0.31
C PRO A 228 -13.42 -4.39 0.66
N PHE A 229 -13.07 -3.84 1.82
CA PHE A 229 -13.45 -2.49 2.25
C PHE A 229 -12.20 -1.60 2.29
N ASP A 230 -12.31 -0.38 1.76
CA ASP A 230 -11.19 0.56 1.73
C ASP A 230 -11.01 1.26 3.08
N VAL A 231 -9.96 0.89 3.81
CA VAL A 231 -9.58 1.50 5.10
C VAL A 231 -8.19 2.10 4.99
N ASN A 232 -8.08 3.37 5.35
CA ASN A 232 -6.83 4.10 5.43
C ASN A 232 -6.58 4.60 6.86
N ILE A 233 -5.41 4.29 7.41
CA ILE A 233 -4.93 4.75 8.72
C ILE A 233 -3.71 5.65 8.49
N GLY A 234 -3.92 6.96 8.57
CA GLY A 234 -2.91 7.99 8.46
C GLY A 234 -2.03 8.08 9.70
N ASN A 235 -0.72 8.17 9.51
CA ASN A 235 0.28 8.59 10.50
C ASN A 235 0.47 7.70 11.74
N LEU A 236 -0.06 6.48 11.78
CA LEU A 236 0.25 5.50 12.82
C LEU A 236 1.65 4.89 12.63
N PRO A 237 2.57 4.93 13.61
CA PRO A 237 3.89 4.37 13.41
C PRO A 237 3.86 2.87 13.13
N TYR A 238 4.37 2.46 11.97
CA TYR A 238 4.46 1.05 11.59
C TYR A 238 5.06 0.15 12.68
N CYS A 239 6.07 0.65 13.39
CA CYS A 239 6.75 -0.07 14.47
C CYS A 239 5.91 -0.32 15.71
N VAL A 240 4.84 0.45 15.93
CA VAL A 240 3.96 0.29 17.09
C VAL A 240 2.85 -0.71 16.77
N ALA A 241 2.28 -0.62 15.57
CA ALA A 241 1.21 -1.52 15.12
C ALA A 241 1.56 -2.21 13.79
N PRO A 242 2.55 -3.12 13.77
CA PRO A 242 3.06 -3.70 12.53
C PRO A 242 2.02 -4.56 11.78
N ARG A 243 1.03 -5.13 12.48
CA ARG A 243 -0.07 -5.86 11.83
C ARG A 243 -0.96 -4.97 10.97
N LEU A 244 -0.90 -3.66 11.18
CA LEU A 244 -1.70 -2.66 10.47
C LEU A 244 -0.99 -2.06 9.26
N ILE A 245 0.28 -2.41 9.00
CA ILE A 245 1.06 -1.86 7.89
C ILE A 245 0.31 -1.84 6.54
N PRO A 246 -0.46 -2.89 6.15
CA PRO A 246 -1.20 -2.87 4.88
C PRO A 246 -2.26 -1.77 4.76
N TRP A 247 -2.73 -1.24 5.89
CA TRP A 247 -3.75 -0.17 5.97
C TRP A 247 -3.15 1.18 6.40
N THR A 248 -1.85 1.23 6.71
CA THR A 248 -1.21 2.41 7.30
C THR A 248 -0.38 3.20 6.29
N HIS A 249 -0.59 4.51 6.28
CA HIS A 249 0.03 5.44 5.34
C HIS A 249 0.58 6.67 6.08
N HIS A 250 1.81 7.07 5.78
CA HIS A 250 2.39 8.31 6.33
C HIS A 250 2.39 9.46 5.32
N ASP A 251 2.19 9.16 4.05
CA ASP A 251 1.90 10.10 2.97
C ASP A 251 0.77 9.52 2.11
N GLY A 252 0.19 10.34 1.25
CA GLY A 252 -0.81 9.93 0.28
C GLY A 252 -0.43 10.36 -1.12
N GLU A 253 -1.40 10.24 -2.02
CA GLU A 253 -1.29 10.74 -3.38
C GLU A 253 -0.92 12.22 -3.41
N HIS A 254 -0.23 12.64 -4.47
CA HIS A 254 0.16 14.03 -4.61
C HIS A 254 -1.08 14.93 -4.71
N THR A 255 -1.35 15.68 -3.64
CA THR A 255 -2.44 16.65 -3.57
C THR A 255 -1.88 18.03 -3.30
N GLU A 256 -2.18 18.96 -4.21
CA GLU A 256 -1.95 20.37 -3.97
C GLU A 256 -3.02 20.90 -3.01
N THR A 257 -2.60 21.64 -2.01
CA THR A 257 -3.48 22.22 -0.99
C THR A 257 -3.40 23.73 -1.06
N ILE A 258 -4.57 24.37 -1.13
CA ILE A 258 -4.75 25.81 -1.00
C ILE A 258 -5.52 26.04 0.29
N ALA A 259 -4.81 26.49 1.32
CA ALA A 259 -5.39 26.80 2.63
C ALA A 259 -5.61 28.30 2.82
N ILE A 260 -6.39 28.62 3.85
CA ILE A 260 -6.53 29.99 4.35
C ILE A 260 -5.43 30.24 5.37
N ASP A 261 -4.70 31.33 5.19
CA ASP A 261 -3.62 31.75 6.09
C ASP A 261 -4.14 32.57 7.29
N GLY A 262 -3.21 33.11 8.08
CA GLY A 262 -3.52 33.92 9.26
C GLY A 262 -4.22 35.24 8.95
N ASP A 263 -4.12 35.73 7.70
CA ASP A 263 -4.70 37.00 7.24
C ASP A 263 -6.01 36.78 6.46
N ASP A 264 -6.60 35.58 6.58
CA ASP A 264 -7.78 35.14 5.85
C ASP A 264 -7.61 35.24 4.32
N ARG A 265 -6.41 34.94 3.80
CA ARG A 265 -6.11 34.89 2.38
C ARG A 265 -5.84 33.46 1.90
N LEU A 266 -6.16 33.20 0.64
CA LEU A 266 -5.82 31.95 -0.02
C LEU A 266 -4.32 31.93 -0.32
N SER A 267 -3.66 30.98 0.30
CA SER A 267 -2.25 30.67 0.05
C SER A 267 -1.94 30.29 -1.40
N GLN A 268 -0.64 30.26 -1.73
CA GLN A 268 -0.19 29.56 -2.93
C GLN A 268 -0.32 28.03 -2.76
N PRO A 269 -0.60 27.27 -3.83
CA PRO A 269 -0.67 25.82 -3.75
C PRO A 269 0.62 25.23 -3.17
N TRP A 270 0.48 24.29 -2.24
CA TRP A 270 1.60 23.56 -1.67
C TRP A 270 1.31 22.07 -1.49
N ASN A 271 2.36 21.27 -1.38
CA ASN A 271 2.25 19.87 -1.01
C ASN A 271 2.16 19.73 0.53
N LYS A 272 0.97 19.35 1.03
CA LYS A 272 0.71 19.22 2.47
C LYS A 272 1.62 18.20 3.16
N TYR A 273 2.05 17.14 2.48
CA TYR A 273 2.88 16.09 3.08
C TYR A 273 4.29 16.57 3.37
N LEU A 274 4.84 17.46 2.53
CA LEU A 274 6.12 18.11 2.81
C LEU A 274 6.04 18.98 4.06
N VAL A 275 4.94 19.71 4.25
CA VAL A 275 4.72 20.55 5.44
C VAL A 275 4.56 19.68 6.70
N LYS A 276 3.74 18.63 6.63
CA LYS A 276 3.52 17.69 7.76
C LYS A 276 4.77 16.91 8.19
N ARG A 277 5.81 16.87 7.35
CA ARG A 277 7.10 16.24 7.69
C ARG A 277 8.00 17.17 8.50
N ARG A 278 7.73 18.48 8.55
CA ARG A 278 8.57 19.48 9.24
C ARG A 278 8.48 19.41 10.75
N ASP A 279 7.35 18.98 11.29
CA ASP A 279 7.07 18.85 12.72
C ASP A 279 7.12 17.40 13.19
N LYS A 280 7.84 16.55 12.46
CA LYS A 280 8.03 15.13 12.78
C LYS A 280 9.51 14.79 12.93
N LEU A 281 9.79 13.88 13.85
CA LEU A 281 11.13 13.35 14.08
C LEU A 281 11.21 11.83 13.91
N LYS A 282 12.42 11.36 13.65
CA LYS A 282 12.80 9.95 13.71
C LYS A 282 13.99 9.80 14.65
N PRO A 283 13.88 9.01 15.73
CA PRO A 283 15.02 8.67 16.56
C PRO A 283 16.15 8.02 15.75
N GLU A 284 17.40 8.11 16.24
CA GLU A 284 18.57 7.55 15.55
C GLU A 284 18.41 6.05 15.19
N ARG A 285 17.81 5.28 16.11
CA ARG A 285 17.50 3.86 15.88
C ARG A 285 16.61 3.60 14.66
N CYS A 286 15.85 4.58 14.16
CA CYS A 286 15.03 4.41 12.96
C CYS A 286 15.86 4.23 11.69
N ARG A 287 17.16 4.56 11.67
CA ARG A 287 18.02 4.37 10.48
C ARG A 287 18.14 2.90 10.05
N ARG A 288 18.05 1.96 11.00
CA ARG A 288 18.05 0.51 10.71
C ARG A 288 16.68 -0.08 10.35
N CYS A 289 15.61 0.71 10.39
CA CYS A 289 14.24 0.22 10.16
C CYS A 289 14.00 -0.10 8.67
N LEU A 290 13.39 -1.25 8.37
CA LEU A 290 12.97 -1.61 7.01
C LEU A 290 11.84 -0.73 6.47
N MET A 291 11.14 0.01 7.34
CA MET A 291 10.11 0.99 6.98
C MET A 291 10.63 2.44 6.95
N HIS A 292 11.95 2.65 7.03
CA HIS A 292 12.52 3.98 7.22
C HIS A 292 12.10 5.00 6.15
N ASP A 293 12.05 4.60 4.88
CA ASP A 293 11.67 5.47 3.74
C ASP A 293 10.17 5.76 3.66
N ARG A 294 9.33 4.81 4.11
CA ARG A 294 7.86 4.93 4.09
C ARG A 294 7.28 5.58 5.34
N CYS A 295 8.00 5.54 6.46
CA CYS A 295 7.56 6.18 7.69
C CYS A 295 7.96 7.66 7.66
N SER A 296 7.05 8.56 8.03
CA SER A 296 7.39 9.99 8.19
C SER A 296 8.00 10.31 9.57
N GLY A 297 8.03 9.34 10.50
CA GLY A 297 8.30 9.59 11.91
C GLY A 297 7.04 9.97 12.69
N VAL A 298 7.24 10.42 13.93
CA VAL A 298 6.20 10.86 14.86
C VAL A 298 6.27 12.37 15.07
N PHE A 299 5.17 13.01 15.47
CA PHE A 299 5.18 14.44 15.76
C PHE A 299 6.11 14.77 16.94
N GLU A 300 6.84 15.87 16.87
CA GLU A 300 7.77 16.30 17.92
C GLU A 300 7.06 16.50 19.27
N THR A 301 5.85 17.06 19.23
CA THR A 301 4.99 17.20 20.42
C THR A 301 4.66 15.85 21.07
N TYR A 302 4.41 14.81 20.26
CA TYR A 302 4.17 13.46 20.78
C TYR A 302 5.41 12.95 21.52
N ALA A 303 6.58 13.05 20.88
CA ALA A 303 7.84 12.58 21.45
C ALA A 303 8.20 13.33 22.74
N ARG A 304 7.86 14.63 22.84
CA ARG A 304 8.01 15.42 24.08
C ARG A 304 7.14 14.89 25.20
N PHE A 305 5.92 14.42 24.91
CA PHE A 305 4.99 13.96 25.91
C PHE A 305 5.25 12.54 26.40
N HIS A 306 5.59 11.62 25.49
CA HIS A 306 5.63 10.19 25.77
C HIS A 306 7.02 9.57 25.59
N GLY A 307 8.02 10.38 25.26
CA GLY A 307 9.32 9.88 24.85
C GLY A 307 9.24 9.17 23.51
N THR A 308 10.20 8.30 23.23
CA THR A 308 10.25 7.58 21.95
C THR A 308 10.32 6.07 22.11
N ASP A 309 10.34 5.54 23.34
CA ASP A 309 10.78 4.17 23.63
C ASP A 309 9.94 3.08 22.95
N GLU A 310 8.64 3.30 22.77
CA GLU A 310 7.76 2.40 22.00
C GLU A 310 8.09 2.34 20.49
N LEU A 311 8.88 3.27 19.97
CA LEU A 311 9.31 3.32 18.57
C LEU A 311 10.47 2.35 18.32
N VAL A 312 10.15 1.06 18.24
CA VAL A 312 11.11 -0.02 18.01
C VAL A 312 11.22 -0.34 16.51
N PRO A 313 12.39 -0.20 15.87
CA PRO A 313 12.56 -0.48 14.44
C PRO A 313 12.03 -1.85 14.01
N ILE A 314 11.46 -1.93 12.80
CA ILE A 314 11.11 -3.20 12.16
C ILE A 314 12.33 -3.69 11.40
N ASP A 315 12.92 -4.78 11.87
CA ASP A 315 13.96 -5.53 11.17
C ASP A 315 13.36 -6.72 10.39
N ALA A 316 14.22 -7.54 9.77
CA ALA A 316 13.80 -8.66 8.95
C ALA A 316 13.04 -9.72 9.75
N ALA A 317 13.50 -10.04 10.96
CA ALA A 317 12.88 -11.05 11.82
C ALA A 317 11.49 -10.59 12.27
N ARG A 318 11.36 -9.34 12.73
CA ARG A 318 10.07 -8.77 13.12
C ARG A 318 9.12 -8.65 11.94
N LEU A 319 9.59 -8.27 10.76
CA LEU A 319 8.76 -8.20 9.56
C LEU A 319 8.23 -9.58 9.15
N ALA A 320 9.05 -10.62 9.22
CA ALA A 320 8.63 -12.00 8.95
C ALA A 320 7.55 -12.49 9.93
N ALA A 321 7.64 -12.09 11.21
CA ALA A 321 6.65 -12.49 12.23
C ALA A 321 5.27 -11.82 12.03
N VAL A 322 5.23 -10.59 11.54
CA VAL A 322 3.99 -9.78 11.42
C VAL A 322 3.36 -9.84 10.03
N ASP A 323 4.13 -10.23 9.01
CA ASP A 323 3.68 -10.42 7.64
C ASP A 323 4.18 -11.77 7.08
N PRO A 324 3.69 -12.91 7.63
CA PRO A 324 4.14 -14.25 7.23
C PRO A 324 3.80 -14.58 5.76
N GLU A 325 2.71 -14.01 5.25
CA GLU A 325 2.27 -14.15 3.86
C GLU A 325 3.04 -13.27 2.87
N ARG A 326 4.00 -12.47 3.37
CA ARG A 326 4.81 -11.53 2.59
C ARG A 326 4.00 -10.63 1.68
N ARG A 327 2.91 -10.06 2.21
CA ARG A 327 2.09 -9.06 1.51
C ARG A 327 2.91 -7.82 1.18
N LEU A 328 3.91 -7.52 1.99
CA LEU A 328 4.86 -6.41 1.83
C LEU A 328 6.15 -6.91 1.16
N LEU A 329 6.03 -7.62 0.04
CA LEU A 329 7.14 -8.33 -0.60
C LEU A 329 8.34 -7.42 -0.85
N THR A 330 8.14 -6.20 -1.35
CA THR A 330 9.25 -5.27 -1.60
C THR A 330 9.99 -4.85 -0.33
N ARG A 331 9.33 -4.84 0.84
CA ARG A 331 9.97 -4.60 2.13
C ARG A 331 10.80 -5.79 2.59
N HIS A 332 10.29 -7.00 2.38
CA HIS A 332 11.05 -8.24 2.62
C HIS A 332 12.29 -8.34 1.72
N LEU A 333 12.19 -7.90 0.47
CA LEU A 333 13.30 -7.91 -0.51
C LEU A 333 14.21 -6.68 -0.41
N ARG A 334 14.00 -5.79 0.57
CA ARG A 334 14.80 -4.56 0.68
C ARG A 334 16.29 -4.81 0.97
N PRO A 335 16.66 -5.75 1.87
CA PRO A 335 18.06 -6.14 2.05
C PRO A 335 18.70 -6.62 0.74
N LEU A 336 18.01 -7.50 0.01
CA LEU A 336 18.41 -7.96 -1.32
C LEU A 336 18.58 -6.78 -2.29
N ALA A 337 17.63 -5.85 -2.36
CA ALA A 337 17.71 -4.70 -3.24
C ALA A 337 18.93 -3.80 -2.92
N ARG A 338 19.30 -3.65 -1.63
CA ARG A 338 20.52 -2.93 -1.23
C ARG A 338 21.77 -3.67 -1.70
N ARG A 339 21.84 -4.99 -1.52
CA ARG A 339 22.95 -5.82 -1.99
C ARG A 339 23.12 -5.73 -3.50
N LEU A 340 22.03 -5.89 -4.26
CA LEU A 340 22.02 -5.82 -5.72
C LEU A 340 22.51 -4.45 -6.24
N ARG A 341 22.11 -3.35 -5.60
CA ARG A 341 22.65 -2.02 -5.93
C ARG A 341 24.15 -1.92 -5.69
N GLY A 342 24.67 -2.58 -4.66
CA GLY A 342 26.12 -2.71 -4.41
C GLY A 342 26.86 -3.48 -5.50
N LEU A 343 26.17 -4.35 -6.25
CA LEU A 343 26.67 -5.07 -7.42
C LEU A 343 26.47 -4.30 -8.73
N GLY A 344 26.02 -3.04 -8.69
CA GLY A 344 25.79 -2.21 -9.87
C GLY A 344 24.39 -2.35 -10.50
N ALA A 345 23.48 -3.12 -9.91
CA ALA A 345 22.12 -3.24 -10.42
C ALA A 345 21.27 -2.00 -10.11
N VAL A 346 20.39 -1.62 -11.03
CA VAL A 346 19.31 -0.66 -10.79
C VAL A 346 18.07 -1.39 -10.29
N THR A 347 17.55 -0.99 -9.14
CA THR A 347 16.36 -1.61 -8.54
C THR A 347 15.20 -0.64 -8.48
N ARG A 348 13.99 -1.07 -8.82
CA ARG A 348 12.77 -0.25 -8.76
C ARG A 348 11.62 -1.02 -8.11
N GLU A 349 11.02 -0.44 -7.07
CA GLU A 349 9.85 -1.02 -6.42
C GLU A 349 8.57 -0.59 -7.16
N ARG A 350 7.66 -1.54 -7.39
CA ARG A 350 6.32 -1.34 -7.96
C ARG A 350 5.29 -1.67 -6.89
N GLY A 351 5.00 -0.66 -6.07
CA GLY A 351 4.17 -0.84 -4.87
C GLY A 351 4.77 -1.88 -3.91
N GLU A 352 3.89 -2.70 -3.33
CA GLU A 352 4.29 -3.72 -2.34
C GLU A 352 4.50 -5.11 -2.95
N ALA A 353 4.12 -5.29 -4.22
CA ALA A 353 3.99 -6.62 -4.82
C ALA A 353 5.13 -7.01 -5.77
N ARG A 354 5.93 -6.05 -6.27
CA ARG A 354 6.97 -6.32 -7.27
C ARG A 354 8.22 -5.47 -7.08
N LEU A 355 9.38 -6.11 -7.16
CA LEU A 355 10.69 -5.49 -7.27
C LEU A 355 11.26 -5.77 -8.67
N GLU A 356 11.52 -4.72 -9.44
CA GLU A 356 12.25 -4.80 -10.71
C GLU A 356 13.74 -4.63 -10.44
N VAL A 357 14.57 -5.46 -11.06
CA VAL A 357 16.04 -5.43 -10.97
C VAL A 357 16.59 -5.42 -12.38
N ARG A 358 17.46 -4.46 -12.70
CA ARG A 358 18.10 -4.36 -14.00
C ARG A 358 19.62 -4.32 -13.83
N PHE A 359 20.29 -5.20 -14.55
CA PHE A 359 21.73 -5.21 -14.77
C PHE A 359 22.01 -4.72 -16.20
N ASP A 360 23.27 -4.58 -16.55
CA ASP A 360 23.63 -4.28 -17.94
C ASP A 360 23.24 -5.44 -18.86
N GLY A 361 22.36 -5.18 -19.84
CA GLY A 361 21.87 -6.18 -20.79
C GLY A 361 20.85 -7.21 -20.26
N ALA A 362 20.35 -7.07 -19.02
CA ALA A 362 19.35 -7.99 -18.46
C ALA A 362 18.44 -7.35 -17.40
N ALA A 363 17.18 -7.78 -17.33
CA ALA A 363 16.24 -7.32 -16.31
C ALA A 363 15.33 -8.44 -15.80
N PHE A 364 15.01 -8.36 -14.51
CA PHE A 364 14.18 -9.32 -13.78
C PHE A 364 13.06 -8.61 -13.02
N ALA A 365 11.95 -9.31 -12.83
CA ALA A 365 10.92 -8.96 -11.86
C ALA A 365 10.84 -10.02 -10.77
N LEU A 366 10.88 -9.60 -9.52
CA LEU A 366 10.59 -10.42 -8.35
C LEU A 366 9.21 -10.03 -7.87
N ASP A 367 8.23 -10.92 -8.01
CA ASP A 367 6.86 -10.64 -7.61
C ASP A 367 6.16 -11.88 -7.05
N ARG A 368 4.96 -11.68 -6.47
CA ARG A 368 4.20 -12.76 -5.86
C ARG A 368 3.67 -13.80 -6.87
N ALA A 369 3.68 -13.52 -8.16
CA ALA A 369 3.25 -14.48 -9.17
C ALA A 369 4.33 -15.55 -9.32
N ARG A 370 3.96 -16.79 -9.03
CA ARG A 370 4.88 -17.95 -9.06
C ARG A 370 4.73 -18.78 -10.34
N GLU A 371 3.62 -18.64 -11.06
CA GLU A 371 3.43 -19.29 -12.36
C GLU A 371 4.26 -18.61 -13.45
N GLY A 372 4.88 -19.41 -14.31
CA GLY A 372 5.72 -18.92 -15.42
C GLY A 372 7.06 -18.31 -14.98
N ALA A 373 7.39 -18.33 -13.68
CA ALA A 373 8.63 -17.78 -13.17
C ALA A 373 9.84 -18.62 -13.59
N ALA A 374 10.94 -17.94 -13.93
CA ALA A 374 12.24 -18.53 -14.24
C ALA A 374 12.94 -19.11 -13.00
N ALA A 375 12.63 -18.59 -11.82
CA ALA A 375 12.96 -19.18 -10.53
C ALA A 375 11.78 -19.06 -9.58
N ARG A 376 11.62 -20.02 -8.67
CA ARG A 376 10.53 -20.04 -7.69
C ARG A 376 11.08 -20.10 -6.28
N TYR A 377 10.57 -19.22 -5.44
CA TYR A 377 10.80 -19.17 -4.00
C TYR A 377 9.47 -19.39 -3.27
N ALA A 378 9.54 -19.60 -1.96
CA ALA A 378 8.37 -19.86 -1.11
C ALA A 378 7.24 -18.84 -1.31
N HIS A 379 7.57 -17.55 -1.46
CA HIS A 379 6.59 -16.45 -1.49
C HIS A 379 6.63 -15.58 -2.74
N PHE A 380 7.56 -15.82 -3.67
CA PHE A 380 7.70 -15.03 -4.89
C PHE A 380 8.32 -15.84 -6.04
N GLY A 381 8.10 -15.38 -7.26
CA GLY A 381 8.79 -15.84 -8.47
C GLY A 381 9.77 -14.79 -8.99
N VAL A 382 10.81 -15.25 -9.66
CA VAL A 382 11.71 -14.40 -10.45
C VAL A 382 11.36 -14.58 -11.92
N HIS A 383 11.04 -13.50 -12.61
CA HIS A 383 10.68 -13.48 -14.03
C HIS A 383 11.73 -12.73 -14.82
N VAL A 384 12.13 -13.24 -15.97
CA VAL A 384 13.00 -12.52 -16.89
C VAL A 384 12.16 -11.54 -17.69
N LEU A 385 12.47 -10.24 -17.58
CA LEU A 385 11.83 -9.18 -18.35
C LEU A 385 12.60 -8.87 -19.64
N GLU A 386 13.93 -8.94 -19.57
CA GLU A 386 14.84 -8.52 -20.64
C GLU A 386 16.16 -9.29 -20.55
N GLY A 387 16.82 -9.49 -21.69
CA GLY A 387 18.15 -10.10 -21.79
C GLY A 387 18.15 -11.47 -22.47
N ARG A 388 19.32 -11.84 -23.03
CA ARG A 388 19.61 -13.14 -23.66
C ARG A 388 21.11 -13.42 -23.58
N GLY A 389 21.51 -14.68 -23.77
CA GLY A 389 22.90 -15.09 -23.87
C GLY A 389 23.73 -14.85 -22.60
N ALA A 390 25.02 -14.57 -22.79
CA ALA A 390 25.97 -14.41 -21.70
C ALA A 390 25.63 -13.28 -20.71
N PRO A 391 25.18 -12.07 -21.13
CA PRO A 391 24.80 -11.02 -20.19
C PRO A 391 23.65 -11.42 -19.24
N LEU A 392 22.64 -12.11 -19.77
CA LEU A 392 21.53 -12.59 -18.95
C LEU A 392 21.95 -13.74 -18.01
N ALA A 393 22.83 -14.64 -18.47
CA ALA A 393 23.35 -15.72 -17.61
C ALA A 393 24.16 -15.16 -16.43
N GLU A 394 25.05 -14.20 -16.70
CA GLU A 394 25.84 -13.53 -15.66
C GLU A 394 24.94 -12.76 -14.67
N ALA A 395 23.98 -11.98 -15.17
CA ALA A 395 23.04 -11.26 -14.31
C ALA A 395 22.15 -12.20 -13.48
N ALA A 396 21.76 -13.34 -14.04
CA ALA A 396 21.00 -14.37 -13.33
C ALA A 396 21.84 -14.99 -12.20
N ARG A 397 23.12 -15.30 -12.46
CA ARG A 397 24.05 -15.80 -11.44
C ARG A 397 24.23 -14.79 -10.30
N GLN A 398 24.49 -13.52 -10.63
CA GLN A 398 24.60 -12.46 -9.63
C GLN A 398 23.32 -12.29 -8.78
N LEU A 399 22.15 -12.41 -9.41
CA LEU A 399 20.87 -12.36 -8.70
C LEU A 399 20.68 -13.58 -7.78
N ALA A 400 21.01 -14.78 -8.26
CA ALA A 400 20.91 -16.01 -7.49
C ALA A 400 21.86 -15.99 -6.28
N ASP A 401 23.12 -15.62 -6.47
CA ASP A 401 24.13 -15.47 -5.41
C ASP A 401 23.67 -14.44 -4.35
N ALA A 402 23.08 -13.32 -4.80
CA ALA A 402 22.55 -12.30 -3.91
C ALA A 402 21.33 -12.79 -3.12
N LEU A 403 20.46 -13.60 -3.72
CA LEU A 403 19.31 -14.21 -3.05
C LEU A 403 19.76 -15.22 -1.98
N GLU A 404 20.71 -16.08 -2.31
CA GLU A 404 21.28 -17.05 -1.37
C GLU A 404 21.98 -16.37 -0.19
N ALA A 405 22.73 -15.30 -0.45
CA ALA A 405 23.38 -14.51 0.60
C ALA A 405 22.40 -13.83 1.58
N GLU A 406 21.14 -13.63 1.17
CA GLU A 406 20.05 -13.16 2.04
C GLU A 406 19.28 -14.32 2.70
N GLY A 407 19.79 -15.56 2.59
CA GLY A 407 19.18 -16.77 3.14
C GLY A 407 17.92 -17.21 2.38
N LEU A 408 17.68 -16.70 1.17
CA LEU A 408 16.53 -17.06 0.37
C LEU A 408 16.88 -18.28 -0.49
N GLN A 409 16.30 -19.43 -0.13
CA GLN A 409 16.52 -20.68 -0.84
C GLN A 409 15.45 -20.89 -1.92
N PRO A 410 15.85 -21.17 -3.17
CA PRO A 410 14.90 -21.44 -4.23
C PRO A 410 14.26 -22.84 -4.07
N GLU A 411 12.97 -22.94 -4.34
CA GLU A 411 12.31 -24.23 -4.61
C GLU A 411 12.60 -24.71 -6.03
N VAL A 412 12.76 -23.76 -6.95
CA VAL A 412 13.22 -23.96 -8.32
C VAL A 412 14.28 -22.89 -8.57
N PRO A 413 15.56 -23.25 -8.73
CA PRO A 413 16.63 -22.28 -8.87
C PRO A 413 16.47 -21.47 -10.16
N LEU A 414 17.04 -20.26 -10.16
CA LEU A 414 17.19 -19.47 -11.37
C LEU A 414 18.23 -20.18 -12.25
N SER A 415 17.77 -21.12 -13.07
CA SER A 415 18.69 -21.85 -13.93
C SER A 415 19.25 -20.88 -14.97
N GLU A 416 20.59 -20.79 -15.09
CA GLU A 416 21.29 -20.08 -16.19
C GLU A 416 20.72 -20.48 -17.58
N ALA A 417 20.08 -21.64 -17.65
CA ALA A 417 19.58 -22.30 -18.83
C ALA A 417 18.35 -21.69 -19.54
N ILE A 418 17.66 -20.69 -18.97
CA ILE A 418 16.60 -19.99 -19.71
C ILE A 418 17.20 -18.92 -20.65
N ALA A 419 18.44 -18.51 -20.41
CA ALA A 419 19.06 -17.37 -21.07
C ALA A 419 19.88 -17.71 -22.32
N GLY A 420 20.52 -18.88 -22.37
CA GLY A 420 21.51 -19.22 -23.40
C GLY A 420 21.52 -20.68 -23.88
N ALA A 421 20.66 -21.55 -23.34
CA ALA A 421 20.65 -22.96 -23.73
C ALA A 421 19.99 -23.18 -25.11
N PRO A 422 20.41 -24.19 -25.88
CA PRO A 422 19.68 -24.62 -27.08
C PRO A 422 18.20 -24.86 -26.77
N ARG A 423 17.30 -24.58 -27.73
CA ARG A 423 15.84 -24.66 -27.54
C ARG A 423 15.38 -25.98 -26.90
N THR A 424 16.03 -27.10 -27.24
CA THR A 424 15.67 -28.42 -26.70
C THR A 424 16.10 -28.61 -25.25
N VAL A 425 17.19 -27.97 -24.81
CA VAL A 425 17.68 -27.98 -23.42
C VAL A 425 16.78 -27.12 -22.55
N ALA A 426 16.47 -25.89 -23.00
CA ALA A 426 15.56 -24.99 -22.30
C ALA A 426 14.17 -25.62 -22.08
N ALA A 427 13.57 -26.22 -23.13
CA ALA A 427 12.27 -26.88 -23.02
C ALA A 427 12.27 -28.07 -22.03
N ARG A 428 13.39 -28.80 -21.92
CA ARG A 428 13.52 -29.92 -20.97
C ARG A 428 13.64 -29.43 -19.54
N LEU A 429 14.39 -28.35 -19.32
CA LEU A 429 14.51 -27.74 -18.00
C LEU A 429 13.19 -27.15 -17.53
N GLU A 430 12.42 -26.53 -18.43
CA GLU A 430 11.06 -26.07 -18.13
C GLU A 430 10.12 -27.24 -17.76
N ARG A 431 10.23 -28.39 -18.45
CA ARG A 431 9.46 -29.60 -18.08
C ARG A 431 9.84 -30.12 -16.70
N LEU A 432 11.13 -30.15 -16.36
CA LEU A 432 11.61 -30.54 -15.05
C LEU A 432 11.12 -29.57 -13.97
N ALA A 433 11.25 -28.27 -14.20
CA ALA A 433 10.81 -27.21 -13.29
C ALA A 433 9.31 -27.28 -12.99
N ARG A 434 8.47 -27.57 -14.00
CA ARG A 434 7.02 -27.77 -13.80
C ARG A 434 6.67 -28.97 -12.92
N ARG A 435 7.51 -30.00 -12.89
CA ARG A 435 7.25 -31.22 -12.10
C ARG A 435 7.94 -31.20 -10.73
N ALA A 436 8.90 -30.31 -10.53
CA ALA A 436 9.59 -30.11 -9.26
C ALA A 436 8.65 -29.54 -8.17
N PRO A 437 8.84 -29.92 -6.88
CA PRO A 437 9.93 -30.75 -6.36
C PRO A 437 9.76 -32.25 -6.63
N PHE A 438 10.87 -32.99 -6.67
CA PHE A 438 10.88 -34.45 -6.78
C PHE A 438 10.96 -35.07 -5.38
N VAL A 439 10.13 -36.09 -5.11
CA VAL A 439 10.11 -36.75 -3.80
C VAL A 439 11.47 -37.38 -3.51
N GLY A 440 12.09 -36.99 -2.39
CA GLY A 440 13.38 -37.53 -1.94
C GLY A 440 14.59 -37.07 -2.75
N LEU A 441 14.45 -36.07 -3.63
CA LEU A 441 15.52 -35.56 -4.47
C LEU A 441 15.42 -34.04 -4.67
N ALA A 442 16.35 -33.31 -4.06
CA ALA A 442 16.52 -31.88 -4.22
C ALA A 442 17.30 -31.55 -5.50
N TRP A 443 16.75 -30.63 -6.30
CA TRP A 443 17.49 -29.96 -7.37
C TRP A 443 18.18 -28.72 -6.79
N ARG A 444 19.50 -28.80 -6.61
CA ARG A 444 20.30 -27.80 -5.89
C ARG A 444 20.70 -26.62 -6.76
N SER A 445 21.22 -26.90 -7.95
CA SER A 445 21.70 -25.85 -8.86
C SER A 445 21.59 -26.28 -10.32
N THR A 446 21.73 -25.31 -11.24
CA THR A 446 21.91 -25.57 -12.67
C THR A 446 23.03 -24.70 -13.19
N ARG A 447 24.00 -25.29 -13.89
CA ARG A 447 25.11 -24.60 -14.55
C ARG A 447 25.02 -24.80 -16.06
N LEU A 448 25.39 -23.80 -16.85
CA LEU A 448 25.65 -23.98 -18.28
C LEU A 448 27.14 -24.14 -18.56
N GLU A 449 27.49 -25.18 -19.31
CA GLU A 449 28.83 -25.37 -19.89
C GLU A 449 28.69 -25.52 -21.41
N GLY A 450 28.92 -24.44 -22.15
CA GLY A 450 28.72 -24.40 -23.60
C GLY A 450 27.25 -24.58 -24.00
N ASP A 451 26.95 -25.66 -24.73
CA ASP A 451 25.61 -26.04 -25.20
C ASP A 451 24.88 -27.04 -24.28
N ARG A 452 25.46 -27.33 -23.12
CA ARG A 452 24.97 -28.28 -22.12
C ARG A 452 24.60 -27.58 -20.82
N ALA A 453 23.51 -28.02 -20.20
CA ALA A 453 23.12 -27.68 -18.85
C ALA A 453 23.42 -28.84 -17.91
N GLU A 454 24.01 -28.57 -16.75
CA GLU A 454 24.29 -29.52 -15.69
C GLU A 454 23.48 -29.16 -14.44
N LEU A 455 22.81 -30.13 -13.84
CA LEU A 455 21.98 -29.97 -12.66
C LEU A 455 22.62 -30.77 -11.52
N ALA A 456 22.95 -30.08 -10.44
CA ALA A 456 23.36 -30.75 -9.20
C ALA A 456 22.12 -31.23 -8.45
N LEU A 457 22.11 -32.51 -8.10
CA LEU A 457 21.01 -33.22 -7.46
C LEU A 457 21.51 -33.86 -6.16
N GLU A 458 20.68 -33.80 -5.12
CA GLU A 458 21.01 -34.34 -3.80
C GLU A 458 19.78 -35.02 -3.21
N ALA A 459 19.94 -36.26 -2.77
CA ALA A 459 18.89 -37.04 -2.13
C ALA A 459 18.90 -36.84 -0.60
N ASP A 460 17.76 -37.06 0.04
CA ASP A 460 17.59 -36.87 1.49
C ASP A 460 18.50 -37.81 2.32
N ASP A 461 18.93 -38.93 1.73
CA ASP A 461 19.86 -39.90 2.32
C ASP A 461 21.34 -39.60 2.01
N GLY A 462 21.64 -38.41 1.47
CA GLY A 462 22.98 -37.89 1.22
C GLY A 462 23.59 -38.29 -0.12
N GLY A 463 22.90 -39.08 -0.94
CA GLY A 463 23.35 -39.42 -2.30
C GLY A 463 23.38 -38.19 -3.21
N ARG A 464 24.42 -38.04 -4.04
CA ARG A 464 24.56 -36.91 -4.98
C ARG A 464 24.69 -37.39 -6.41
N ALA A 465 24.16 -36.61 -7.34
CA ALA A 465 24.32 -36.84 -8.76
C ALA A 465 24.35 -35.54 -9.53
N THR A 466 25.03 -35.55 -10.68
CA THR A 466 25.00 -34.48 -11.67
C THR A 466 24.25 -34.97 -12.90
N LEU A 467 23.05 -34.44 -13.17
CA LEU A 467 22.34 -34.67 -14.42
C LEU A 467 22.82 -33.65 -15.45
N TRP A 468 23.01 -34.04 -16.69
CA TRP A 468 23.27 -33.11 -17.77
C TRP A 468 22.34 -33.26 -18.96
N LEU A 469 22.07 -32.13 -19.62
CA LEU A 469 21.17 -31.97 -20.75
C LEU A 469 21.88 -31.13 -21.82
N GLY A 470 22.19 -31.71 -22.97
CA GLY A 470 22.81 -31.00 -24.10
C GLY A 470 22.05 -31.19 -25.40
N GLU A 471 22.55 -30.57 -26.47
CA GLU A 471 22.07 -30.77 -27.83
C GLU A 471 23.27 -31.06 -28.74
N ARG A 472 23.13 -31.97 -29.70
CA ARG A 472 24.15 -32.16 -30.74
C ARG A 472 23.42 -32.34 -32.07
N GLU A 473 23.76 -31.50 -33.05
CA GLU A 473 23.15 -31.55 -34.40
C GLU A 473 21.60 -31.50 -34.35
N GLY A 474 21.02 -30.63 -33.50
CA GLY A 474 19.57 -30.49 -33.36
C GLY A 474 18.88 -31.60 -32.55
N ARG A 475 19.61 -32.61 -32.07
CA ARG A 475 19.07 -33.73 -31.29
C ARG A 475 19.37 -33.59 -29.80
N ALA A 476 18.35 -33.79 -28.98
CA ALA A 476 18.46 -33.80 -27.52
C ALA A 476 19.41 -34.90 -27.04
N ARG A 477 20.41 -34.54 -26.24
CA ARG A 477 21.33 -35.43 -25.52
C ARG A 477 21.24 -35.18 -24.02
N GLY A 478 21.58 -36.17 -23.23
CA GLY A 478 21.61 -36.03 -21.78
C GLY A 478 22.08 -37.31 -21.13
N GLY A 479 22.50 -37.19 -19.88
CA GLY A 479 22.97 -38.28 -19.05
C GLY A 479 23.01 -37.83 -17.60
N TYR A 480 23.46 -38.69 -16.71
CA TYR A 480 23.73 -38.33 -15.33
C TYR A 480 24.97 -39.07 -14.86
N GLU A 481 25.65 -38.50 -13.89
CA GLU A 481 26.78 -39.07 -13.18
C GLU A 481 26.43 -39.11 -11.69
N VAL A 482 26.74 -40.21 -11.01
CA VAL A 482 26.48 -40.38 -9.58
C VAL A 482 27.80 -40.23 -8.84
N ASP A 483 27.81 -39.41 -7.80
CA ASP A 483 28.99 -39.21 -6.96
C ASP A 483 29.08 -40.32 -5.91
N GLY A 484 29.98 -41.28 -6.12
CA GLY A 484 30.16 -42.42 -5.21
C GLY A 484 29.12 -43.53 -5.40
N GLU A 485 28.78 -44.25 -4.31
CA GLU A 485 27.78 -45.32 -4.38
C GLU A 485 26.34 -44.78 -4.40
N PRO A 486 25.47 -45.23 -5.32
CA PRO A 486 24.11 -44.76 -5.43
C PRO A 486 23.26 -45.22 -4.23
N THR A 487 22.74 -44.25 -3.48
CA THR A 487 21.82 -44.51 -2.38
C THR A 487 20.40 -44.87 -2.91
N PRO A 488 19.57 -45.61 -2.13
CA PRO A 488 18.22 -45.95 -2.56
C PRO A 488 17.33 -44.72 -2.86
N GLY A 489 17.46 -43.65 -2.07
CA GLY A 489 16.75 -42.39 -2.27
C GLY A 489 17.15 -41.70 -3.56
N LEU A 490 18.46 -41.63 -3.85
CA LEU A 490 18.97 -41.08 -5.10
C LEU A 490 18.46 -41.84 -6.32
N VAL A 491 18.45 -43.18 -6.27
CA VAL A 491 17.93 -44.02 -7.37
C VAL A 491 16.44 -43.77 -7.62
N ALA A 492 15.63 -43.70 -6.55
CA ALA A 492 14.20 -43.45 -6.67
C ALA A 492 13.92 -42.04 -7.23
N GLY A 493 14.63 -41.03 -6.73
CA GLY A 493 14.57 -39.65 -7.18
C GLY A 493 14.94 -39.49 -8.66
N LEU A 494 16.08 -40.05 -9.06
CA LEU A 494 16.54 -40.00 -10.45
C LEU A 494 15.56 -40.67 -11.41
N ARG A 495 14.93 -41.79 -11.00
CA ARG A 495 13.89 -42.44 -11.83
C ARG A 495 12.69 -41.52 -12.04
N ALA A 496 12.21 -40.87 -10.99
CA ALA A 496 11.09 -39.93 -11.08
C ALA A 496 11.43 -38.72 -11.97
N LEU A 497 12.64 -38.18 -11.82
CA LEU A 497 13.16 -37.09 -12.64
C LEU A 497 13.25 -37.47 -14.11
N LEU A 498 13.92 -38.59 -14.42
CA LEU A 498 14.12 -39.07 -15.78
C LEU A 498 12.80 -39.42 -16.48
N ALA A 499 11.77 -39.85 -15.73
CA ALA A 499 10.44 -40.10 -16.30
C ALA A 499 9.80 -38.84 -16.91
N VAL A 500 10.09 -37.65 -16.37
CA VAL A 500 9.62 -36.35 -16.91
C VAL A 500 10.29 -36.00 -18.24
N LEU A 501 11.52 -36.48 -18.44
CA LEU A 501 12.30 -36.19 -19.63
C LEU A 501 12.02 -37.15 -20.80
N ARG A 502 11.37 -38.30 -20.54
CA ARG A 502 11.02 -39.27 -21.59
C ARG A 502 10.08 -38.62 -22.61
N PRO A 503 10.31 -38.81 -23.92
CA PRO A 503 9.35 -38.40 -24.94
C PRO A 503 8.00 -39.05 -24.65
N ARG A 504 6.89 -38.29 -24.78
CA ARG A 504 5.57 -38.91 -24.89
C ARG A 504 5.63 -39.84 -26.10
N ARG A 505 5.44 -41.15 -25.89
CA ARG A 505 5.19 -42.07 -27.02
C ARG A 505 4.09 -41.44 -27.88
N PRO A 506 4.24 -41.36 -29.21
CA PRO A 506 3.11 -41.09 -30.07
C PRO A 506 1.99 -42.08 -29.72
N ARG A 507 0.73 -41.64 -29.73
CA ARG A 507 -0.40 -42.58 -29.72
C ARG A 507 -0.12 -43.63 -30.80
N ALA A 508 -0.27 -44.91 -30.46
CA ALA A 508 -0.03 -46.01 -31.38
C ALA A 508 -0.76 -45.74 -32.71
N GLY A 509 -0.01 -45.59 -33.81
CA GLY A 509 -0.59 -45.42 -35.15
C GLY A 509 0.07 -44.44 -36.12
N ALA A 510 1.13 -43.70 -35.77
CA ALA A 510 1.85 -42.86 -36.74
C ALA A 510 3.19 -43.50 -37.14
N PRO A 511 3.51 -43.61 -38.45
CA PRO A 511 4.78 -44.18 -38.90
C PRO A 511 5.95 -43.26 -38.49
N ALA A 512 7.09 -43.89 -38.19
CA ALA A 512 8.28 -43.23 -37.68
C ALA A 512 9.07 -42.54 -38.81
N GLU A 513 9.40 -41.27 -38.61
CA GLU A 513 10.55 -40.57 -39.20
C GLU A 513 11.40 -39.95 -38.08
#